data_AF-A0A925RK11-F1
#
_entry.id   AF-A0A925RK11-F1
#
_cell.length_a   1.000
_cell.length_b   1.000
_cell.length_c   1.000
_cell.angle_alpha   90.00
_cell.angle_beta   90.00
_cell.angle_gamma   90.00
#
_symmetry.space_group_name_H-M   'P 1'
#
loop_
_entity.id
_entity.type
_entity.pdbx_description
1 polymer ?
#
loop_
_entity_poly.entity_id
_entity_poly.type
_entity_poly.pdbx_seq_one_letter_code
_entity_poly.pdbx_strand_id
1 'polypeptide(L)'
;MTQPGPEAAVRDMIQAAKTGDRELVFELLTDATRDRLTAEAKRATDLVGASRRYTAKDLISIGSSDGVSDPTDITVLEEHGDHAVVELVSPAGRARLEVVKVGGRWRIDLPGYASER
;
A
#
# COMPACT_ATOMS: atom_id res chain seq x y z
N MET A 1 25.40 6.39 2.84
CA MET A 1 23.97 6.73 2.72
C MET A 1 23.20 5.62 3.38
N THR A 2 22.59 5.90 4.54
CA THR A 2 21.76 4.92 5.25
C THR A 2 20.54 4.63 4.39
N GLN A 3 20.27 3.36 4.14
CA GLN A 3 19.09 2.95 3.39
C GLN A 3 17.84 3.46 4.12
N PRO A 4 16.83 4.03 3.42
CA PRO A 4 15.62 4.50 4.06
C PRO A 4 14.98 3.36 4.85
N GLY A 5 14.58 3.60 6.10
CA GLY A 5 13.96 2.61 6.98
C GLY A 5 12.52 2.29 6.60
N PRO A 6 11.84 1.38 7.32
CA PRO A 6 10.46 0.98 7.01
C PRO A 6 9.48 2.16 7.07
N GLU A 7 9.66 3.09 8.00
CA GLU A 7 8.88 4.34 8.10
C GLU A 7 8.97 5.22 6.84
N ALA A 8 10.11 5.22 6.17
CA ALA A 8 10.34 6.04 4.98
C ALA A 8 9.59 5.46 3.78
N ALA A 9 9.58 4.14 3.62
CA ALA A 9 8.78 3.48 2.60
C ALA A 9 7.28 3.77 2.77
N VAL A 10 6.79 3.78 4.01
CA VAL A 10 5.40 4.15 4.32
C VAL A 10 5.13 5.62 3.99
N ARG A 11 6.03 6.54 4.34
CA ARG A 11 5.91 7.97 3.97
C ARG A 11 5.86 8.17 2.45
N ASP A 12 6.75 7.51 1.71
CA ASP A 12 6.79 7.57 0.25
C ASP A 12 5.48 7.06 -0.36
N MET A 13 4.91 5.98 0.19
CA MET A 13 3.63 5.44 -0.28
C MET A 13 2.48 6.43 -0.05
N ILE A 14 2.42 7.07 1.13
CA ILE A 14 1.40 8.07 1.44
C ILE A 14 1.54 9.26 0.50
N GLN A 15 2.77 9.73 0.27
CA GLN A 15 3.03 10.86 -0.62
C GLN A 15 2.64 10.54 -2.07
N ALA A 16 2.97 9.35 -2.55
CA ALA A 16 2.55 8.83 -3.85
C ALA A 16 1.01 8.72 -3.95
N ALA A 17 0.36 8.24 -2.89
CA ALA A 17 -1.10 8.18 -2.83
C ALA A 17 -1.72 9.57 -2.91
N LYS A 18 -1.23 10.54 -2.12
CA LYS A 18 -1.75 11.91 -2.10
C LYS A 18 -1.59 12.64 -3.43
N THR A 19 -0.55 12.33 -4.19
CA THR A 19 -0.29 12.92 -5.52
C THR A 19 -1.03 12.22 -6.65
N GLY A 20 -1.71 11.10 -6.36
CA GLY A 20 -2.36 10.29 -7.40
C GLY A 20 -1.38 9.45 -8.21
N ASP A 21 -0.12 9.34 -7.79
CA ASP A 21 0.94 8.59 -8.45
C ASP A 21 0.76 7.08 -8.23
N ARG A 22 -0.25 6.51 -8.91
CA ARG A 22 -0.56 5.07 -8.92
C ARG A 22 0.62 4.19 -9.33
N GLU A 23 1.50 4.72 -10.18
CA GLU A 23 2.72 4.01 -10.61
C GLU A 23 3.66 3.83 -9.41
N LEU A 24 3.97 4.93 -8.71
CA LEU A 24 4.88 4.92 -7.57
C LEU A 24 4.31 4.10 -6.40
N VAL A 25 3.01 4.22 -6.13
CA VAL A 25 2.35 3.35 -5.12
C VAL A 25 2.55 1.88 -5.49
N PHE A 26 2.30 1.50 -6.74
CA PHE A 26 2.47 0.11 -7.19
C PHE A 26 3.91 -0.38 -7.09
N GLU A 27 4.91 0.46 -7.38
CA GLU A 27 6.34 0.13 -7.27
C GLU A 27 6.80 -0.09 -5.81
N LEU A 28 6.15 0.58 -4.86
CA LEU A 28 6.43 0.45 -3.43
C LEU A 28 5.83 -0.83 -2.81
N LEU A 29 4.97 -1.55 -3.55
CA LEU A 29 4.38 -2.82 -3.11
C LEU A 29 5.29 -4.01 -3.33
N THR A 30 5.14 -5.04 -2.49
CA THR A 30 5.77 -6.35 -2.69
C THR A 30 5.31 -6.99 -3.99
N ASP A 31 6.17 -7.82 -4.60
CA ASP A 31 5.80 -8.56 -5.82
C ASP A 31 4.60 -9.49 -5.55
N ALA A 32 4.49 -10.05 -4.34
CA ALA A 32 3.33 -10.82 -3.89
C ALA A 32 2.03 -9.99 -3.86
N THR A 33 2.08 -8.78 -3.29
CA THR A 33 0.92 -7.88 -3.29
C THR A 33 0.54 -7.44 -4.70
N ARG A 34 1.52 -7.15 -5.57
CA ARG A 34 1.30 -6.77 -6.97
C ARG A 34 0.63 -7.89 -7.77
N ASP A 35 1.09 -9.13 -7.61
CA ASP A 35 0.50 -10.31 -8.28
C ASP A 35 -0.95 -10.52 -7.81
N ARG A 36 -1.21 -10.39 -6.51
CA ARG A 36 -2.55 -10.50 -5.94
C ARG A 36 -3.50 -9.41 -6.47
N LEU A 37 -3.09 -8.15 -6.50
CA LEU A 37 -3.87 -7.06 -7.10
C LEU A 37 -4.16 -7.32 -8.58
N THR A 38 -3.20 -7.89 -9.31
CA THR A 38 -3.38 -8.27 -10.71
C THR A 38 -4.41 -9.39 -10.86
N ALA A 39 -4.35 -10.40 -10.00
CA ALA A 39 -5.32 -11.50 -9.98
C ALA A 39 -6.73 -11.02 -9.63
N GLU A 40 -6.86 -10.12 -8.66
CA GLU A 40 -8.15 -9.57 -8.24
C GLU A 40 -8.75 -8.66 -9.32
N ALA A 41 -7.94 -7.83 -9.98
CA ALA A 41 -8.40 -6.98 -11.07
C ALA A 41 -8.93 -7.81 -12.25
N LYS A 42 -8.27 -8.93 -12.54
CA LYS A 42 -8.73 -9.90 -13.54
C LYS A 42 -10.07 -10.52 -13.13
N ARG A 43 -10.25 -10.91 -11.87
CA ARG A 43 -11.53 -11.44 -11.35
C ARG A 43 -12.64 -10.40 -11.40
N ALA A 44 -12.37 -9.16 -10.99
CA ALA A 44 -13.34 -8.06 -11.06
C ALA A 44 -13.79 -7.79 -12.49
N THR A 45 -12.85 -7.80 -13.45
CA THR A 45 -13.14 -7.65 -14.89
C THR A 45 -14.00 -8.77 -15.45
N ASP A 46 -13.76 -10.02 -15.00
CA ASP A 46 -14.53 -11.20 -15.39
C ASP A 46 -15.99 -11.10 -14.89
N LEU A 47 -16.16 -10.64 -13.64
CA LEU A 47 -17.47 -10.50 -13.00
C LEU A 47 -18.35 -9.39 -13.57
N VAL A 48 -17.77 -8.26 -14.00
CA VAL A 48 -18.54 -7.13 -14.57
C VAL A 48 -18.83 -7.24 -16.07
N GLY A 49 -18.45 -8.37 -16.70
CA GLY A 49 -18.78 -8.67 -18.10
C GLY A 49 -18.38 -7.56 -19.06
N ALA A 50 -17.07 -7.40 -19.29
CA ALA A 50 -16.44 -6.55 -20.32
C ALA A 50 -16.82 -5.05 -20.37
N SER A 51 -17.75 -4.59 -19.53
CA SER A 51 -18.24 -3.21 -19.53
C SER A 51 -17.28 -2.24 -18.83
N ARG A 52 -16.42 -2.76 -17.95
CA ARG A 52 -15.26 -2.07 -17.37
C ARG A 52 -14.08 -3.02 -17.27
N ARG A 53 -12.90 -2.58 -17.71
CA ARG A 53 -11.62 -3.28 -17.50
C ARG A 53 -10.97 -2.72 -16.25
N TYR A 54 -10.91 -3.51 -15.20
CA TYR A 54 -10.17 -3.18 -13.99
C TYR A 54 -8.70 -3.57 -14.18
N THR A 55 -7.79 -2.70 -13.77
CA THR A 55 -6.35 -3.02 -13.70
C THR A 55 -5.93 -3.12 -12.24
N ALA A 56 -4.79 -3.76 -11.95
CA ALA A 56 -4.25 -3.84 -10.58
C ALA A 56 -4.13 -2.44 -9.93
N LYS A 57 -3.83 -1.43 -10.75
CA LYS A 57 -3.72 -0.02 -10.35
C LYS A 57 -5.09 0.64 -10.08
N ASP A 58 -6.16 0.13 -10.70
CA ASP A 58 -7.55 0.56 -10.48
C ASP A 58 -8.08 0.04 -9.15
N LEU A 59 -7.57 -1.12 -8.71
CA LEU A 59 -7.83 -1.66 -7.38
C LEU A 59 -7.02 -0.96 -6.29
N ILE A 60 -5.98 -0.20 -6.61
CA ILE A 60 -5.40 0.69 -5.61
C ILE A 60 -6.42 1.80 -5.40
N SER A 61 -7.19 1.70 -4.31
CA SER A 61 -7.97 2.82 -3.80
C SER A 61 -6.97 3.86 -3.28
N ILE A 62 -6.36 4.60 -4.21
CA ILE A 62 -5.71 5.85 -3.90
C ILE A 62 -6.85 6.72 -3.41
N GLY A 63 -6.89 6.93 -2.11
CA GLY A 63 -7.83 7.82 -1.46
C GLY A 63 -7.79 9.18 -2.13
N SER A 64 -8.57 9.31 -3.21
CA SER A 64 -9.11 10.57 -3.70
C SER A 64 -10.27 10.93 -2.78
N SER A 65 -10.06 10.76 -1.48
CA SER A 65 -10.91 11.35 -0.48
C SER A 65 -10.18 12.63 -0.14
N ASP A 66 -10.66 13.71 -0.76
CA ASP A 66 -10.63 15.06 -0.21
C ASP A 66 -11.00 14.95 1.29
N GLY A 67 -10.02 14.65 2.16
CA GLY A 67 -10.28 14.22 3.54
C GLY A 67 -9.37 13.16 4.18
N VAL A 68 -8.47 12.45 3.45
CA VAL A 68 -7.44 11.63 4.13
C VAL A 68 -6.43 12.58 4.76
N SER A 69 -6.65 12.90 6.03
CA SER A 69 -5.74 13.72 6.82
C SER A 69 -4.37 13.06 6.87
N ASP A 70 -3.32 13.86 6.77
CA ASP A 70 -1.95 13.38 6.97
C ASP A 70 -1.86 12.60 8.29
N PRO A 71 -1.12 11.48 8.32
CA PRO A 71 -0.83 10.83 9.58
C PRO A 71 -0.14 11.85 10.49
N THR A 72 -0.70 11.99 11.69
CA THR A 72 -0.12 12.77 12.78
C THR A 72 1.16 12.10 13.28
N ASP A 73 1.24 10.77 13.20
CA ASP A 73 2.42 10.01 13.61
C ASP A 73 2.63 8.76 12.74
N ILE A 74 3.89 8.39 12.52
CA ILE A 74 4.32 7.17 11.84
C ILE A 74 5.39 6.54 12.72
N THR A 75 5.08 5.39 13.32
CA THR A 75 5.96 4.72 14.28
C THR A 75 6.17 3.27 13.88
N VAL A 76 7.42 2.80 13.92
CA VAL A 76 7.76 1.38 13.76
C VAL A 76 7.44 0.68 15.08
N LEU A 77 6.47 -0.22 15.08
CA LEU A 77 6.09 -1.01 16.26
C LEU A 77 6.99 -2.23 16.45
N GLU A 78 7.30 -2.90 15.34
CA GLU A 78 8.09 -4.12 15.32
C GLU A 78 9.05 -4.05 14.13
N GLU A 79 10.31 -4.46 14.33
CA GLU A 79 11.30 -4.62 13.25
C GLU A 79 12.12 -5.88 13.53
N HIS A 80 11.96 -6.90 12.68
CA HIS A 80 12.61 -8.19 12.78
C HIS A 80 13.25 -8.56 11.45
N GLY A 81 14.54 -8.25 11.31
CA GLY A 81 15.32 -8.59 10.12
C GLY A 81 14.78 -7.90 8.87
N ASP A 82 14.06 -8.67 8.05
CA ASP A 82 13.48 -8.21 6.78
C ASP A 82 11.96 -7.97 6.86
N HIS A 83 11.38 -7.93 8.06
CA HIS A 83 9.96 -7.61 8.28
C HIS A 83 9.81 -6.52 9.36
N ALA A 84 8.87 -5.62 9.17
CA ALA A 84 8.53 -4.57 10.11
C ALA A 84 7.02 -4.30 10.10
N VAL A 85 6.49 -3.87 11.25
CA VAL A 85 5.12 -3.38 11.39
C VAL A 85 5.19 -1.90 11.70
N VAL A 86 4.54 -1.09 10.87
CA VAL A 86 4.48 0.37 11.04
C VAL A 86 3.04 0.77 11.38
N GLU A 87 2.88 1.50 12.47
CA GLU A 87 1.61 2.14 12.85
C GLU A 87 1.55 3.56 12.27
N LEU A 88 0.40 3.87 11.67
CA LEU A 88 0.05 5.19 11.22
C LEU A 88 -1.06 5.69 12.12
N VAL A 89 -0.84 6.80 12.79
CA VAL A 89 -1.87 7.49 13.57
C VAL A 89 -2.33 8.68 12.76
N SER A 90 -3.61 8.76 12.48
CA SER A 90 -4.25 9.90 11.81
C SER A 90 -5.45 10.38 12.63
N PRO A 91 -5.98 11.57 12.36
CA PRO A 91 -7.23 12.03 12.96
C PRO A 91 -8.42 11.09 12.73
N ALA A 92 -8.38 10.28 11.66
CA ALA A 92 -9.41 9.30 11.32
C ALA A 92 -9.27 7.97 12.10
N GLY A 93 -8.14 7.75 12.79
CA GLY A 93 -7.87 6.52 13.52
C GLY A 93 -6.45 6.01 13.30
N ARG A 94 -6.21 4.77 13.72
CA ARG A 94 -4.91 4.11 13.62
C ARG A 94 -4.97 2.98 12.62
N ALA A 95 -3.95 2.87 11.78
CA ALA A 95 -3.77 1.79 10.82
C ALA A 95 -2.41 1.13 11.03
N ARG A 96 -2.31 -0.17 10.77
CA ARG A 96 -1.05 -0.92 10.81
C ARG A 96 -0.74 -1.40 9.41
N LEU A 97 0.49 -1.17 8.98
CA LEU A 97 1.01 -1.64 7.71
C LEU A 97 2.18 -2.59 7.96
N GLU A 98 2.16 -3.71 7.26
CA GLU A 98 3.30 -4.61 7.22
C GLU A 98 4.24 -4.13 6.11
N VAL A 99 5.54 -4.15 6.40
CA VAL A 99 6.59 -3.71 5.50
C VAL A 99 7.66 -4.78 5.49
N VAL A 100 8.11 -5.17 4.31
CA VAL A 100 9.14 -6.20 4.15
C VAL A 100 10.29 -5.69 3.31
N LYS A 101 11.49 -6.10 3.68
CA LYS A 101 12.72 -5.74 2.98
C LYS A 101 12.99 -6.74 1.87
N VAL A 102 12.85 -6.28 0.63
CA VAL A 102 13.08 -7.09 -0.58
C VAL A 102 14.22 -6.46 -1.37
N GLY A 103 15.31 -7.20 -1.58
CA GLY A 103 16.48 -6.68 -2.31
C GLY A 103 17.11 -5.46 -1.63
N GLY A 104 17.04 -5.41 -0.30
CA GLY A 104 17.53 -4.28 0.51
C GLY A 104 16.55 -3.10 0.63
N ARG A 105 15.44 -3.08 -0.09
CA ARG A 105 14.45 -1.99 -0.02
C ARG A 105 13.20 -2.42 0.74
N TRP A 106 12.74 -1.58 1.65
CA TRP A 106 11.45 -1.79 2.32
C TRP A 106 10.31 -1.56 1.33
N ARG A 107 9.35 -2.48 1.34
CA ARG A 107 8.16 -2.51 0.49
C ARG A 107 6.94 -2.85 1.32
N ILE A 108 5.81 -2.25 0.99
CA ILE A 108 4.56 -2.46 1.72
C ILE A 108 3.95 -3.80 1.32
N ASP A 109 3.63 -4.62 2.31
CA ASP A 109 2.84 -5.82 2.15
C ASP A 109 1.40 -5.54 2.62
N LEU A 110 0.42 -5.79 1.76
CA LEU A 110 -0.99 -5.56 2.06
C LEU A 110 -1.73 -6.90 2.12
N PRO A 111 -1.66 -7.63 3.25
CA PRO A 111 -2.34 -8.92 3.37
C PRO A 111 -3.87 -8.79 3.38
N GLY A 112 -4.40 -7.61 3.72
CA GLY A 112 -5.82 -7.35 3.99
C GLY A 112 -6.69 -6.81 2.85
N TYR A 113 -6.18 -6.50 1.66
CA TYR A 113 -7.01 -5.85 0.61
C TYR A 113 -8.17 -6.72 0.06
N ALA A 114 -8.25 -8.00 0.44
CA ALA A 114 -9.37 -8.88 0.06
C ALA A 114 -10.47 -9.03 1.14
N SER A 115 -10.62 -8.08 2.06
CA SER A 115 -11.58 -8.23 3.16
C SER A 115 -12.33 -6.95 3.50
N GLU A 116 -12.95 -6.35 2.51
CA GLU A 116 -14.19 -5.60 2.73
C GLU A 116 -15.31 -6.38 2.02
N ARG A 117 -16.07 -7.10 2.85
CA ARG A 117 -17.25 -7.89 2.45
C ARG A 117 -18.51 -7.18 2.88
#